data_AF-A0A3D4BPB5-F1
#
_entry.id   AF-A0A3D4BPB5-F1
#
_cell.length_a   1.000
_cell.length_b   1.000
_cell.length_c   1.000
_cell.angle_alpha   90.00
_cell.angle_beta   90.00
_cell.angle_gamma   90.00
#
_symmetry.space_group_name_H-M   'P 1'
#
loop_
_entity.id
_entity.type
_entity.pdbx_description
1 polymer ?
#
loop_
_entity_poly.entity_id
_entity_poly.type
_entity_poly.pdbx_seq_one_letter_code
_entity_poly.pdbx_strand_id
1 'polypeptide(L)'
;MKRLNITLRLLLAFSLCVIVLQCKKKENNTGDTQAQFTVMTNASDPQLLSAITPEGDIIDLYGERDENGIPLNINQVIIKSNTNGEQTFLLDDLLRPTDIFANNGVRFHLNWLSSYEFALTAYSNDGETQINTLVDLQQSPGKKSTPTSLKKRTGKLKLEFKTQPSTVNKTFTTGKCNLYVTQCDIASDAHAWINVRADLGNFNRNIPAKKINTGDYQAGIPNNIAGSVNPSEICGKIASMADLLCDITQMGSGGIAMATAMCVRLSGAAGTVSVGTAAAPVMAACEALAVGLALYC
;
A
#
# COMPACT_ATOMS: atom_id res chain seq x y z
N MET A 1 18.61 17.42 24.67
CA MET A 1 17.22 17.83 24.92
C MET A 1 16.92 19.13 24.19
N LYS A 2 15.84 19.14 23.40
CA LYS A 2 15.12 20.31 22.87
C LYS A 2 15.89 21.26 21.93
N ARG A 3 15.98 20.92 20.62
CA ARG A 3 15.99 21.91 19.50
C ARG A 3 16.06 21.31 18.09
N LEU A 4 16.27 20.00 17.93
CA LEU A 4 16.39 19.35 16.61
C LEU A 4 15.07 18.76 16.05
N ASN A 5 13.92 19.30 16.45
CA ASN A 5 12.59 18.75 16.12
C ASN A 5 11.59 19.77 15.55
N ILE A 6 12.05 21.01 15.29
CA ILE A 6 11.20 22.12 14.80
C ILE A 6 11.48 22.42 13.32
N THR A 7 12.70 22.20 12.83
CA THR A 7 13.06 22.42 11.42
C THR A 7 12.55 21.35 10.47
N LEU A 8 12.40 20.10 10.92
CA LEU A 8 11.84 19.01 10.08
C LEU A 8 10.30 19.10 9.94
N ARG A 9 9.63 19.70 10.93
CA ARG A 9 8.17 19.94 10.89
C ARG A 9 7.77 21.15 10.04
N LEU A 10 8.68 22.09 9.80
CA LEU A 10 8.44 23.22 8.89
C LEU A 10 8.64 22.87 7.41
N LEU A 11 9.36 21.78 7.07
CA LEU A 11 9.48 21.31 5.69
C LEU A 11 8.21 20.55 5.22
N LEU A 12 7.58 19.78 6.10
CA LEU A 12 6.30 19.12 5.80
C LEU A 12 5.12 20.10 5.68
N ALA A 13 5.11 21.18 6.47
CA ALA A 13 4.12 22.25 6.34
C ALA A 13 4.32 23.12 5.07
N PHE A 14 5.49 23.06 4.44
CA PHE A 14 5.78 23.76 3.18
C PHE A 14 5.47 22.88 1.94
N SER A 15 5.62 21.55 2.06
CA SER A 15 5.32 20.57 0.99
C SER A 15 3.87 20.63 0.51
N LEU A 16 2.91 20.80 1.44
CA LEU A 16 1.50 20.99 1.11
C LEU A 16 1.17 22.38 0.56
N CYS A 17 1.96 23.40 0.91
CA CYS A 17 1.69 24.79 0.53
C CYS A 17 2.16 25.12 -0.90
N VAL A 18 3.04 24.30 -1.49
CA VAL A 18 3.52 24.47 -2.88
C VAL A 18 2.53 23.93 -3.92
N ILE A 19 1.59 23.07 -3.52
CA ILE A 19 0.48 22.56 -4.36
C ILE A 19 -0.39 23.73 -4.89
N VAL A 20 -0.44 24.85 -4.16
CA VAL A 20 -1.30 26.00 -4.48
C VAL A 20 -0.65 27.02 -5.44
N LEU A 21 0.68 27.01 -5.62
CA LEU A 21 1.38 27.99 -6.48
C LEU A 21 1.71 27.49 -7.90
N GLN A 22 1.77 26.17 -8.12
CA GLN A 22 2.26 25.56 -9.38
C GLN A 22 1.17 25.16 -10.37
N CYS A 23 -0.11 25.46 -10.10
CA CYS A 23 -1.13 25.51 -11.16
C CYS A 23 -1.02 26.78 -12.06
N LYS A 24 0.05 27.57 -11.91
CA LYS A 24 0.39 28.68 -12.81
C LYS A 24 1.80 28.56 -13.39
N LYS A 25 1.85 28.66 -14.72
CA LYS A 25 3.03 28.83 -15.57
C LYS A 25 3.82 30.11 -15.23
N LYS A 26 5.11 29.98 -14.88
CA LYS A 26 6.25 30.78 -15.41
C LYS A 26 7.60 30.35 -14.82
N GLU A 27 8.60 30.28 -15.71
CA GLU A 27 10.00 29.90 -15.49
C GLU A 27 10.74 30.76 -14.45
N ASN A 28 11.63 30.14 -13.67
CA ASN A 28 13.07 30.41 -13.72
C ASN A 28 13.89 29.40 -12.90
N ASN A 29 15.05 29.07 -13.46
CA ASN A 29 16.02 28.08 -13.00
C ASN A 29 16.55 28.30 -11.57
N THR A 30 16.52 27.23 -10.78
CA THR A 30 17.61 26.86 -9.86
C THR A 30 17.69 25.34 -9.85
N GLY A 31 18.87 24.80 -10.10
CA GLY A 31 19.15 23.36 -10.11
C GLY A 31 18.95 22.77 -8.72
N ASP A 32 17.73 22.35 -8.47
CA ASP A 32 17.31 21.65 -7.27
C ASP A 32 16.55 20.41 -7.76
N THR A 33 16.95 19.23 -7.30
CA THR A 33 16.34 17.97 -7.70
C THR A 33 14.93 17.95 -7.10
N GLN A 34 13.95 18.53 -7.80
CA GLN A 34 12.57 18.63 -7.31
C GLN A 34 11.80 17.35 -7.63
N ALA A 35 10.86 17.00 -6.76
CA ALA A 35 9.92 15.92 -7.02
C ALA A 35 9.09 16.23 -8.29
N GLN A 36 8.92 15.23 -9.15
CA GLN A 36 8.13 15.34 -10.38
C GLN A 36 6.76 14.70 -10.17
N PHE A 37 5.71 15.36 -10.62
CA PHE A 37 4.33 14.87 -10.47
C PHE A 37 3.65 14.77 -11.83
N THR A 38 3.02 13.64 -12.10
CA THR A 38 2.19 13.40 -13.28
C THR A 38 0.78 13.06 -12.83
N VAL A 39 -0.18 13.94 -13.17
CA VAL A 39 -1.60 13.72 -12.89
C VAL A 39 -2.26 13.13 -14.14
N MET A 40 -2.92 11.99 -13.98
CA MET A 40 -3.64 11.36 -15.09
C MET A 40 -5.02 12.01 -15.23
N THR A 41 -5.34 12.49 -16.42
CA THR A 41 -6.59 13.23 -16.71
C THR A 41 -7.61 12.41 -17.51
N ASN A 42 -7.25 11.18 -17.89
CA ASN A 42 -8.17 10.26 -18.53
C ASN A 42 -9.17 9.72 -17.49
N ALA A 43 -10.47 9.97 -17.70
CA ALA A 43 -11.53 9.56 -16.78
C ALA A 43 -11.63 8.04 -16.55
N SER A 44 -11.11 7.23 -17.46
CA SER A 44 -11.09 5.76 -17.36
C SER A 44 -9.77 5.19 -16.85
N ASP A 45 -8.76 6.03 -16.60
CA ASP A 45 -7.48 5.58 -16.05
C ASP A 45 -7.57 5.45 -14.52
N PRO A 46 -7.41 4.24 -13.95
CA PRO A 46 -7.44 4.05 -12.51
C PRO A 46 -6.20 4.65 -11.82
N GLN A 47 -5.11 4.90 -12.56
CA GLN A 47 -3.99 5.67 -12.01
C GLN A 47 -4.42 7.13 -11.88
N LEU A 48 -4.21 7.71 -10.70
CA LEU A 48 -4.59 9.09 -10.39
C LEU A 48 -3.37 10.01 -10.48
N LEU A 49 -2.28 9.59 -9.84
CA LEU A 49 -1.05 10.35 -9.70
C LEU A 49 0.15 9.39 -9.84
N SER A 50 1.24 9.88 -10.43
CA SER A 50 2.57 9.32 -10.28
C SER A 50 3.50 10.43 -9.78
N ALA A 51 4.20 10.20 -8.67
CA ALA A 51 5.21 11.09 -8.14
C ALA A 51 6.58 10.42 -8.21
N ILE A 52 7.60 11.16 -8.64
CA ILE A 52 8.99 10.73 -8.64
C ILE A 52 9.73 11.64 -7.66
N THR A 53 10.27 11.04 -6.61
CA THR A 53 11.04 11.75 -5.59
C THR A 53 12.39 12.24 -6.15
N PRO A 54 13.05 13.21 -5.50
CA PRO A 54 14.42 13.61 -5.85
C PRO A 54 15.41 12.44 -5.89
N GLU A 55 15.19 11.43 -5.07
CA GLU A 55 15.98 10.20 -4.94
C GLU A 55 15.66 9.16 -6.03
N GLY A 56 14.64 9.41 -6.87
CA GLY A 56 14.22 8.55 -7.96
C GLY A 56 13.25 7.44 -7.56
N ASP A 57 12.76 7.41 -6.32
CA ASP A 57 11.68 6.52 -5.91
C ASP A 57 10.36 6.98 -6.54
N ILE A 58 9.52 6.02 -6.96
CA ILE A 58 8.24 6.28 -7.63
C ILE A 58 7.09 5.93 -6.70
N ILE A 59 6.12 6.84 -6.57
CA ILE A 59 4.89 6.67 -5.80
C ILE A 59 3.71 6.78 -6.77
N ASP A 60 3.04 5.66 -7.04
CA ASP A 60 1.86 5.60 -7.90
C ASP A 60 0.60 5.49 -7.03
N LEU A 61 -0.34 6.41 -7.20
CA LEU A 61 -1.65 6.39 -6.53
C LEU A 61 -2.72 5.87 -7.49
N TYR A 62 -3.47 4.87 -7.06
CA TYR A 62 -4.58 4.29 -7.81
C TYR A 62 -5.90 4.43 -7.05
N GLY A 63 -6.99 4.56 -7.80
CA GLY A 63 -8.29 4.79 -7.21
C GLY A 63 -9.43 4.73 -8.21
N GLU A 64 -10.63 5.03 -7.71
CA GLU A 64 -11.83 5.13 -8.53
C GLU A 64 -12.11 6.58 -8.90
N ARG A 65 -12.77 6.76 -10.04
CA ARG A 65 -13.25 8.04 -10.53
C ARG A 65 -14.76 8.00 -10.70
N ASP A 66 -15.41 9.15 -10.58
CA ASP A 66 -16.81 9.29 -10.91
C ASP A 66 -17.04 9.32 -12.44
N GLU A 67 -18.29 9.47 -12.85
CA GLU A 67 -18.67 9.55 -14.26
C GLU A 67 -18.05 10.76 -15.00
N ASN A 68 -17.64 11.79 -14.25
CA ASN A 68 -16.96 12.96 -14.78
C ASN A 68 -15.42 12.80 -14.78
N GLY A 69 -14.90 11.65 -14.36
CA GLY A 69 -13.47 11.36 -14.26
C GLY A 69 -12.77 12.04 -13.07
N ILE A 70 -13.52 12.56 -12.11
CA ILE A 70 -13.01 13.13 -10.86
C ILE A 70 -12.71 12.01 -9.87
N PRO A 71 -11.53 11.99 -9.21
CA PRO A 71 -11.22 10.99 -8.20
C PRO A 71 -12.24 10.93 -7.07
N LEU A 72 -12.71 9.73 -6.75
CA LEU A 72 -13.64 9.42 -5.64
C LEU A 72 -12.92 8.91 -4.40
N ASN A 73 -11.94 8.04 -4.58
CA ASN A 73 -11.13 7.46 -3.50
C ASN A 73 -9.73 7.11 -4.00
N ILE A 74 -8.84 6.81 -3.05
CA ILE A 74 -7.57 6.12 -3.29
C ILE A 74 -7.71 4.76 -2.64
N ASN A 75 -7.54 3.69 -3.40
CA ASN A 75 -7.70 2.32 -2.89
C ASN A 75 -6.37 1.55 -2.90
N GLN A 76 -5.34 2.10 -3.56
CA GLN A 76 -4.03 1.48 -3.60
C GLN A 76 -2.92 2.51 -3.80
N VAL A 77 -1.79 2.26 -3.13
CA VAL A 77 -0.52 2.96 -3.35
C VAL A 77 0.55 1.94 -3.70
N ILE A 78 1.30 2.20 -4.76
CA ILE A 78 2.48 1.41 -5.13
C ILE A 78 3.72 2.29 -4.98
N ILE A 79 4.68 1.82 -4.19
CA ILE A 79 5.96 2.50 -3.98
C ILE A 79 7.05 1.64 -4.58
N LYS A 80 7.78 2.17 -5.56
CA LYS A 80 8.94 1.54 -6.16
C LYS A 80 10.16 2.29 -5.70
N SER A 81 10.89 1.71 -4.75
CA SER A 81 12.16 2.26 -4.30
C SER A 81 13.34 1.55 -4.95
N ASN A 82 14.37 2.32 -5.30
CA ASN A 82 15.63 1.77 -5.80
C ASN A 82 16.33 0.84 -4.78
N THR A 83 16.05 1.04 -3.48
CA THR A 83 16.69 0.30 -2.39
C THR A 83 15.84 -0.86 -1.88
N ASN A 84 14.53 -0.67 -1.80
CA ASN A 84 13.59 -1.61 -1.15
C ASN A 84 12.62 -2.27 -2.13
N GLY A 85 12.83 -2.12 -3.45
CA GLY A 85 11.99 -2.70 -4.47
C GLY A 85 10.56 -2.14 -4.47
N GLU A 86 9.64 -2.92 -5.03
CA GLU A 86 8.22 -2.56 -5.09
C GLU A 86 7.47 -3.00 -3.84
N GLN A 87 6.68 -2.10 -3.28
CA GLN A 87 5.73 -2.36 -2.21
C GLN A 87 4.35 -1.88 -2.63
N THR A 88 3.33 -2.66 -2.29
CA THR A 88 1.95 -2.30 -2.58
C THR A 88 1.14 -2.23 -1.30
N PHE A 89 0.40 -1.15 -1.12
CA PHE A 89 -0.51 -0.89 -0.01
C PHE A 89 -1.93 -0.86 -0.55
N LEU A 90 -2.77 -1.79 -0.11
CA LEU A 90 -4.21 -1.73 -0.34
C LEU A 90 -4.86 -0.97 0.81
N LEU A 91 -5.79 -0.08 0.49
CA LEU A 91 -6.40 0.83 1.45
C LEU A 91 -7.90 0.57 1.57
N ASP A 92 -8.44 0.80 2.77
CA ASP A 92 -9.89 0.88 2.99
C ASP A 92 -10.45 2.27 2.60
N ASP A 93 -11.77 2.44 2.76
CA ASP A 93 -12.45 3.71 2.47
C ASP A 93 -12.04 4.87 3.39
N LEU A 94 -11.37 4.56 4.51
CA LEU A 94 -10.77 5.55 5.42
C LEU A 94 -9.28 5.78 5.12
N LEU A 95 -8.79 5.27 3.98
CA LEU A 95 -7.42 5.39 3.50
C LEU A 95 -6.39 4.72 4.43
N ARG A 96 -6.81 3.72 5.20
CA ARG A 96 -5.93 2.94 6.08
C ARG A 96 -5.44 1.68 5.38
N PRO A 97 -4.17 1.28 5.52
CA PRO A 97 -3.67 0.04 4.94
C PRO A 97 -4.40 -1.19 5.48
N THR A 98 -4.97 -2.02 4.60
CA THR A 98 -5.58 -3.32 4.93
C THR A 98 -4.68 -4.48 4.54
N ASP A 99 -3.93 -4.34 3.45
CA ASP A 99 -2.96 -5.32 2.99
C ASP A 99 -1.72 -4.61 2.50
N ILE A 100 -0.57 -5.19 2.81
CA ILE A 100 0.73 -4.69 2.38
C ILE A 100 1.52 -5.85 1.80
N PHE A 101 1.96 -5.69 0.56
CA PHE A 101 2.80 -6.65 -0.15
C PHE A 101 4.21 -6.10 -0.20
N ALA A 102 5.14 -6.77 0.47
CA ALA A 102 6.55 -6.42 0.44
C ALA A 102 7.25 -7.00 -0.79
N ASN A 103 8.35 -6.39 -1.17
CA ASN A 103 9.19 -6.79 -2.32
C ASN A 103 9.73 -8.23 -2.23
N ASN A 104 9.82 -8.78 -1.02
CA ASN A 104 10.31 -10.14 -0.77
C ASN A 104 9.19 -11.21 -0.72
N GLY A 105 7.96 -10.83 -1.09
CA GLY A 105 6.80 -11.71 -1.12
C GLY A 105 6.08 -11.88 0.23
N VAL A 106 6.58 -11.27 1.31
CA VAL A 106 5.85 -11.22 2.58
C VAL A 106 4.60 -10.38 2.42
N ARG A 107 3.49 -10.86 2.97
CA ARG A 107 2.22 -10.13 3.02
C ARG A 107 1.88 -9.79 4.46
N PHE A 108 1.52 -8.54 4.72
CA PHE A 108 0.88 -8.12 5.96
C PHE A 108 -0.59 -7.88 5.70
N HIS A 109 -1.45 -8.48 6.52
CA HIS A 109 -2.88 -8.25 6.53
C HIS A 109 -3.27 -7.57 7.85
N LEU A 110 -4.00 -6.46 7.74
CA LEU A 110 -4.36 -5.59 8.84
C LEU A 110 -5.88 -5.54 8.95
N ASN A 111 -6.40 -6.12 10.02
CA ASN A 111 -7.81 -6.06 10.36
C ASN A 111 -8.04 -5.00 11.44
N TRP A 112 -8.48 -3.81 11.03
CA TRP A 112 -8.71 -2.68 11.92
C TRP A 112 -9.87 -2.92 12.87
N LEU A 113 -9.59 -2.85 14.17
CA LEU A 113 -10.56 -2.97 15.26
C LEU A 113 -11.05 -1.58 15.73
N SER A 114 -10.20 -0.55 15.56
CA SER A 114 -10.52 0.85 15.83
C SER A 114 -9.66 1.76 14.92
N SER A 115 -9.63 3.08 15.17
CA SER A 115 -8.72 4.01 14.47
C SER A 115 -7.24 3.86 14.87
N TYR A 116 -6.95 3.18 15.98
CA TYR A 116 -5.60 3.06 16.52
C TYR A 116 -5.19 1.61 16.85
N GLU A 117 -6.10 0.65 16.65
CA GLU A 117 -5.88 -0.75 16.99
C GLU A 117 -6.26 -1.66 15.81
N PHE A 118 -5.41 -2.63 15.53
CA PHE A 118 -5.64 -3.61 14.48
C PHE A 118 -4.99 -4.95 14.81
N ALA A 119 -5.64 -6.04 14.38
CA ALA A 119 -5.04 -7.36 14.35
C ALA A 119 -4.15 -7.46 13.10
N LEU A 120 -2.87 -7.77 13.30
CA LEU A 120 -1.86 -7.93 12.26
C LEU A 120 -1.57 -9.41 12.03
N THR A 121 -1.67 -9.82 10.78
CA THR A 121 -1.24 -11.13 10.32
C THR A 121 -0.15 -10.96 9.26
N ALA A 122 1.05 -11.48 9.53
CA ALA A 122 2.13 -11.55 8.55
C ALA A 122 2.24 -12.96 7.99
N TYR A 123 2.25 -13.08 6.66
CA TYR A 123 2.46 -14.32 5.92
C TYR A 123 3.84 -14.30 5.27
N SER A 124 4.60 -15.38 5.42
CA SER A 124 5.83 -15.59 4.64
C SER A 124 5.52 -15.72 3.15
N ASN A 125 6.54 -15.53 2.31
CA ASN A 125 6.41 -15.62 0.84
C ASN A 125 5.85 -16.98 0.35
N ASP A 126 6.21 -18.07 1.04
CA ASP A 126 5.69 -19.41 0.76
C ASP A 126 4.30 -19.69 1.36
N GLY A 127 3.76 -18.76 2.17
CA GLY A 127 2.51 -18.91 2.89
C GLY A 127 2.54 -19.95 4.02
N GLU A 128 3.68 -20.61 4.27
CA GLU A 128 3.78 -21.68 5.27
C GLU A 128 3.84 -21.15 6.70
N THR A 129 4.31 -19.92 6.88
CA THR A 129 4.43 -19.28 8.18
C THR A 129 3.50 -18.09 8.29
N GLN A 130 2.73 -18.10 9.37
CA GLN A 130 1.85 -17.02 9.76
C GLN A 130 2.22 -16.54 11.16
N ILE A 131 2.45 -15.23 11.30
CA ILE A 131 2.63 -14.59 12.61
C ILE A 131 1.44 -13.68 12.85
N ASN A 132 0.74 -13.91 13.94
CA ASN A 132 -0.40 -13.10 14.36
C ASN A 132 -0.04 -12.28 15.58
N THR A 133 -0.37 -10.99 15.58
CA THR A 133 -0.16 -10.10 16.71
C THR A 133 -1.20 -8.98 16.73
N LEU A 134 -1.32 -8.30 17.86
CA LEU A 134 -2.20 -7.15 18.02
C LEU A 134 -1.33 -5.89 18.10
N VAL A 135 -1.69 -4.88 17.30
CA VAL A 135 -0.99 -3.60 17.27
C VAL A 135 -1.93 -2.53 17.79
N ASP A 136 -1.46 -1.81 18.80
CA ASP A 136 -2.10 -0.63 19.37
C ASP A 136 -1.12 0.53 19.23
N LEU A 137 -1.49 1.51 18.41
CA LEU A 137 -0.67 2.67 18.05
C LEU A 137 -0.57 3.70 19.20
N GLN A 138 -1.42 3.60 20.22
CA GLN A 138 -1.36 4.45 21.42
C GLN A 138 -0.43 3.88 22.49
N GLN A 139 -0.10 2.59 22.42
CA GLN A 139 0.81 1.97 23.37
C GLN A 139 2.27 2.26 23.03
N SER A 140 2.97 2.88 23.99
CA SER A 140 4.42 3.10 23.90
C SER A 140 5.16 1.77 23.63
N PRO A 141 6.19 1.75 22.75
CA PRO A 141 6.92 0.54 22.31
C PRO A 141 7.55 -0.33 23.42
N GLY A 142 7.54 0.12 24.67
CA GLY A 142 8.16 -0.56 25.82
C GLY A 142 7.29 -1.56 26.59
N LYS A 143 5.98 -1.64 26.33
CA LYS A 143 5.13 -2.64 26.99
C LYS A 143 5.25 -3.98 26.27
N LYS A 144 6.11 -4.85 26.82
CA LYS A 144 6.22 -6.27 26.48
C LYS A 144 4.82 -6.84 26.24
N SER A 145 4.57 -7.36 25.04
CA SER A 145 3.32 -8.04 24.72
C SER A 145 3.04 -9.11 25.78
N THR A 146 1.83 -9.14 26.30
CA THR A 146 1.40 -10.19 27.22
C THR A 146 1.42 -11.50 26.44
N PRO A 147 2.20 -12.52 26.85
CA PRO A 147 2.26 -13.77 26.12
C PRO A 147 0.88 -14.43 26.19
N THR A 148 0.21 -14.59 25.05
CA THR A 148 -0.88 -15.56 24.95
C THR A 148 -0.24 -16.93 25.06
N SER A 149 -0.47 -17.61 26.18
CA SER A 149 0.01 -18.96 26.43
C SER A 149 -0.55 -19.92 25.37
N LEU A 150 0.23 -20.24 24.35
CA LEU A 150 -0.03 -21.39 23.51
C LEU A 150 0.23 -22.64 24.35
N LYS A 151 -0.82 -23.43 24.61
CA LYS A 151 -0.65 -24.79 25.14
C LYS A 151 0.27 -25.54 24.17
N LYS A 152 1.47 -25.91 24.64
CA LYS A 152 2.40 -26.75 23.88
C LYS A 152 1.70 -28.05 23.50
N ARG A 153 1.36 -28.23 22.23
CA ARG A 153 1.05 -29.56 21.68
C ARG A 153 2.37 -30.35 21.65
N THR A 154 2.49 -31.34 22.52
CA THR A 154 3.59 -32.30 22.49
C THR A 154 3.30 -33.36 21.43
N GLY A 155 3.94 -33.21 20.27
CA GLY A 155 3.95 -34.15 19.15
C GLY A 155 4.76 -33.54 18.01
N LYS A 156 5.53 -34.35 17.27
CA LYS A 156 6.17 -33.89 16.04
C LYS A 156 5.07 -33.56 15.03
N LEU A 157 4.74 -32.29 14.91
CA LEU A 157 3.85 -31.78 13.89
C LEU A 157 4.57 -31.92 12.54
N LYS A 158 4.19 -32.93 11.75
CA LYS A 158 4.51 -32.99 10.32
C LYS A 158 3.40 -32.24 9.59
N LEU A 159 3.65 -30.98 9.25
CA LEU A 159 2.89 -30.28 8.22
C LEU A 159 3.67 -30.48 6.93
N GLU A 160 3.04 -31.14 5.96
CA GLU A 160 3.55 -31.21 4.59
C GLU A 160 2.74 -30.19 3.80
N PHE A 161 3.35 -29.03 3.55
CA PHE A 161 2.74 -28.00 2.73
C PHE A 161 3.05 -28.32 1.28
N LYS A 162 2.01 -28.65 0.51
CA LYS A 162 2.10 -28.67 -0.95
C LYS A 162 1.67 -27.31 -1.46
N THR A 163 2.58 -26.61 -2.12
CA THR A 163 2.20 -25.51 -3.02
C THR A 163 1.25 -26.08 -4.07
N GLN A 164 0.02 -25.59 -4.07
CA GLN A 164 -1.03 -25.98 -4.99
C GLN A 164 -1.29 -24.80 -5.93
N PRO A 165 -1.53 -25.04 -7.23
CA PRO A 165 -1.71 -23.98 -8.20
C PRO A 165 -2.96 -23.16 -7.86
N SER A 166 -2.79 -21.84 -7.80
CA SER A 166 -3.92 -20.91 -7.83
C SER A 166 -4.50 -20.86 -9.24
N THR A 167 -5.81 -20.89 -9.38
CA THR A 167 -6.48 -20.70 -10.66
C THR A 167 -7.06 -19.29 -10.73
N VAL A 168 -6.82 -18.59 -11.84
CA VAL A 168 -7.37 -17.26 -12.09
C VAL A 168 -8.27 -17.33 -13.33
N ASN A 169 -9.57 -17.17 -13.12
CA ASN A 169 -10.53 -16.99 -14.21
C ASN A 169 -10.71 -15.50 -14.49
N LYS A 170 -10.86 -15.12 -15.76
CA LYS A 170 -11.04 -13.71 -16.15
C LYS A 170 -12.27 -13.54 -17.03
N THR A 171 -13.03 -12.47 -16.80
CA THR A 171 -14.15 -12.06 -17.64
C THR A 171 -14.01 -10.60 -18.00
N PHE A 172 -14.36 -10.27 -19.25
CA PHE A 172 -14.26 -8.91 -19.76
C PHE A 172 -15.66 -8.33 -19.96
N THR A 173 -15.84 -7.11 -19.48
CA THR A 173 -16.98 -6.25 -19.80
C THR A 173 -16.43 -4.92 -20.31
N THR A 174 -17.27 -4.09 -20.94
CA THR A 174 -16.82 -2.82 -21.51
C THR A 174 -16.08 -1.97 -20.47
N GLY A 175 -14.78 -1.73 -20.69
CA GLY A 175 -13.93 -0.93 -19.81
C GLY A 175 -13.55 -1.58 -18.47
N LYS A 176 -13.86 -2.87 -18.24
CA LYS A 176 -13.59 -3.56 -16.96
C LYS A 176 -13.16 -5.02 -17.17
N CYS A 177 -12.20 -5.49 -16.38
CA CYS A 177 -11.83 -6.89 -16.27
C CYS A 177 -12.17 -7.39 -14.86
N ASN A 178 -12.97 -8.45 -14.74
CA ASN A 178 -13.16 -9.14 -13.48
C ASN A 178 -12.26 -10.37 -13.42
N LEU A 179 -11.60 -10.57 -12.28
CA LEU A 179 -10.76 -11.73 -11.99
C LEU A 179 -11.40 -12.51 -10.84
N TYR A 180 -11.49 -13.82 -11.02
CA TYR A 180 -11.91 -14.73 -9.96
C TYR A 180 -10.75 -15.66 -9.61
N VAL A 181 -10.25 -15.53 -8.39
CA VAL A 181 -9.09 -16.26 -7.88
C VAL A 181 -9.55 -17.37 -6.94
N THR A 182 -9.19 -18.60 -7.28
CA THR A 182 -9.44 -19.77 -6.44
C THR A 182 -8.15 -20.49 -6.06
N GLN A 183 -8.17 -21.05 -4.87
CA GLN A 183 -7.16 -21.98 -4.38
C GLN A 183 -7.89 -23.19 -3.83
N CYS A 184 -7.54 -24.40 -4.32
CA CYS A 184 -8.29 -25.63 -4.01
C CYS A 184 -9.80 -25.51 -4.33
N ASP A 185 -10.14 -24.87 -5.45
CA ASP A 185 -11.51 -24.61 -5.89
C ASP A 185 -12.36 -23.75 -4.93
N ILE A 186 -11.71 -23.09 -3.97
CA ILE A 186 -12.33 -22.17 -3.01
C ILE A 186 -11.84 -20.75 -3.33
N ALA A 187 -12.75 -19.78 -3.29
CA ALA A 187 -12.42 -18.36 -3.45
C ALA A 187 -11.31 -17.96 -2.46
N SER A 188 -10.23 -17.35 -2.96
CA SER A 188 -9.03 -17.05 -2.17
C SER A 188 -8.55 -15.62 -2.38
N ASP A 189 -8.05 -15.02 -1.30
CA ASP A 189 -7.56 -13.64 -1.33
C ASP A 189 -6.13 -13.56 -1.88
N ALA A 190 -5.96 -12.88 -3.00
CA ALA A 190 -4.70 -12.62 -3.67
C ALA A 190 -4.40 -11.12 -3.86
N HIS A 191 -3.15 -10.83 -4.26
CA HIS A 191 -2.78 -9.57 -4.91
C HIS A 191 -2.92 -9.76 -6.41
N ALA A 192 -3.91 -9.11 -7.03
CA ALA A 192 -4.23 -9.33 -8.42
C ALA A 192 -3.95 -8.07 -9.26
N TRP A 193 -3.36 -8.28 -10.43
CA TRP A 193 -3.16 -7.25 -11.44
C TRP A 193 -3.49 -7.82 -12.82
N ILE A 194 -3.81 -6.93 -13.76
CA ILE A 194 -3.93 -7.25 -15.17
C ILE A 194 -2.81 -6.53 -15.93
N ASN A 195 -2.18 -7.22 -16.88
CA ASN A 195 -1.35 -6.54 -17.86
C ASN A 195 -2.25 -6.08 -19.01
N VAL A 196 -2.35 -4.77 -19.22
CA VAL A 196 -3.11 -4.17 -20.31
C VAL A 196 -2.12 -3.69 -21.37
N ARG A 197 -2.25 -4.25 -22.56
CA ARG A 197 -1.45 -3.92 -23.73
C ARG A 197 -2.36 -3.41 -24.84
N ALA A 198 -2.06 -2.24 -25.40
CA ALA A 198 -2.70 -1.79 -26.62
C ALA A 198 -2.12 -2.54 -27.83
N ASP A 199 -2.96 -2.79 -28.84
CA ASP A 199 -2.57 -3.49 -30.08
C ASP A 199 -1.41 -2.80 -30.80
N LEU A 200 -1.34 -1.47 -30.71
CA LEU A 200 -0.29 -0.65 -31.31
C LEU A 200 0.96 -0.52 -30.43
N GLY A 201 1.06 -1.25 -29.30
CA GLY A 201 2.23 -1.29 -28.42
C GLY A 201 2.49 -0.04 -27.57
N ASN A 202 1.87 1.08 -27.87
CA ASN A 202 2.05 2.37 -27.18
C ASN A 202 1.54 2.40 -25.73
N PHE A 203 0.83 1.34 -25.30
CA PHE A 203 0.36 1.18 -23.94
C PHE A 203 0.71 -0.22 -23.47
N ASN A 204 1.47 -0.32 -22.39
CA ASN A 204 1.76 -1.57 -21.70
C ASN A 204 1.93 -1.24 -20.21
N ARG A 205 0.90 -1.50 -19.42
CA ARG A 205 0.92 -1.23 -17.97
C ARG A 205 0.29 -2.38 -17.20
N ASN A 206 0.85 -2.63 -16.03
CA ASN A 206 0.18 -3.44 -15.02
C ASN A 206 -0.83 -2.55 -14.31
N ILE A 207 -2.08 -2.95 -14.34
CA ILE A 207 -3.17 -2.26 -13.68
C ILE A 207 -3.63 -3.13 -12.51
N PRO A 208 -3.62 -2.60 -11.29
CA PRO A 208 -4.08 -3.34 -10.13
C PRO A 208 -5.59 -3.62 -10.21
N ALA A 209 -6.00 -4.76 -9.68
CA ALA A 209 -7.40 -5.10 -9.53
C ALA A 209 -7.85 -4.85 -8.08
N LYS A 210 -8.92 -4.07 -7.92
CA LYS A 210 -9.56 -3.83 -6.63
C LYS A 210 -10.32 -5.07 -6.20
N LYS A 211 -10.17 -5.48 -4.94
CA LYS A 211 -10.98 -6.55 -4.35
C LYS A 211 -12.43 -6.07 -4.20
N ILE A 212 -13.38 -6.84 -4.74
CA ILE A 212 -14.82 -6.61 -4.55
C ILE A 212 -15.36 -7.57 -3.48
N ASN A 213 -14.93 -8.82 -3.51
CA ASN A 213 -15.27 -9.85 -2.54
C ASN A 213 -14.10 -10.84 -2.39
N THR A 214 -14.19 -11.79 -1.47
CA THR A 214 -13.21 -12.88 -1.39
C THR A 214 -13.12 -13.61 -2.73
N GLY A 215 -11.91 -13.68 -3.30
CA GLY A 215 -11.67 -14.25 -4.63
C GLY A 215 -12.11 -13.38 -5.81
N ASP A 216 -12.98 -12.39 -5.64
CA ASP A 216 -13.47 -11.52 -6.72
C ASP A 216 -12.75 -10.18 -6.77
N TYR A 217 -12.14 -9.88 -7.91
CA TYR A 217 -11.41 -8.64 -8.16
C TYR A 217 -11.88 -7.97 -9.45
N GLN A 218 -11.77 -6.64 -9.52
CA GLN A 218 -12.09 -5.86 -10.71
C GLN A 218 -11.00 -4.83 -11.00
N ALA A 219 -10.56 -4.78 -12.26
CA ALA A 219 -9.66 -3.75 -12.76
C ALA A 219 -10.35 -2.92 -13.83
N GLY A 220 -10.19 -1.59 -13.75
CA GLY A 220 -10.61 -0.67 -14.80
C GLY A 220 -9.64 -0.73 -15.98
N ILE A 221 -10.17 -0.90 -17.19
CA ILE A 221 -9.37 -0.87 -18.42
C ILE A 221 -9.50 0.54 -19.02
N PRO A 222 -8.39 1.31 -19.10
CA PRO A 222 -8.40 2.62 -19.70
C PRO A 222 -8.83 2.52 -21.16
N ASN A 223 -9.71 3.43 -21.57
CA ASN A 223 -10.07 3.65 -22.95
C ASN A 223 -9.67 5.07 -23.37
N ASN A 224 -9.37 5.24 -24.66
CA ASN A 224 -8.91 6.50 -25.25
C ASN A 224 -10.07 7.41 -25.72
N ILE A 225 -11.31 7.04 -25.45
CA ILE A 225 -12.53 7.77 -25.81
C ILE A 225 -13.08 8.56 -24.60
N ALA A 226 -12.57 8.27 -23.40
CA ALA A 226 -12.89 9.00 -22.19
C ALA A 226 -12.56 10.50 -22.34
N GLY A 227 -13.52 11.35 -21.97
CA GLY A 227 -13.35 12.80 -21.99
C GLY A 227 -12.18 13.25 -21.09
N SER A 228 -11.54 14.35 -21.48
CA SER A 228 -10.58 15.03 -20.62
C SER A 228 -11.31 15.83 -19.54
N VAL A 229 -10.82 15.76 -18.32
CA VAL A 229 -11.43 16.37 -17.13
C VAL A 229 -10.66 17.65 -16.75
N ASN A 230 -11.31 18.56 -16.03
CA ASN A 230 -10.69 19.78 -15.52
C ASN A 230 -9.48 19.46 -14.61
N PRO A 231 -8.24 19.81 -15.02
CA PRO A 231 -7.05 19.48 -14.26
C PRO A 231 -7.03 20.10 -12.85
N SER A 232 -7.59 21.31 -12.69
CA SER A 232 -7.60 21.98 -11.39
C SER A 232 -8.45 21.25 -10.36
N GLU A 233 -9.54 20.63 -10.81
CA GLU A 233 -10.47 19.91 -9.93
C GLU A 233 -9.90 18.56 -9.51
N ILE A 234 -9.28 17.84 -10.46
CA ILE A 234 -8.54 16.61 -10.17
C ILE A 234 -7.44 16.87 -9.14
N CYS A 235 -6.59 17.88 -9.39
CA CYS A 235 -5.47 18.20 -8.49
C CYS A 235 -5.98 18.55 -7.08
N GLY A 236 -7.05 19.33 -6.96
CA GLY A 236 -7.64 19.66 -5.66
C GLY A 236 -8.16 18.44 -4.90
N LYS A 237 -8.81 17.50 -5.59
CA LYS A 237 -9.30 16.26 -4.98
C LYS A 237 -8.16 15.33 -4.57
N ILE A 238 -7.17 15.12 -5.44
CA ILE A 238 -6.00 14.29 -5.11
C ILE A 238 -5.26 14.87 -3.90
N ALA A 239 -5.04 16.19 -3.85
CA ALA A 239 -4.40 16.83 -2.71
C ALA A 239 -5.17 16.57 -1.41
N SER A 240 -6.49 16.77 -1.40
CA SER A 240 -7.30 16.51 -0.21
C SER A 240 -7.27 15.05 0.27
N MET A 241 -7.14 14.09 -0.65
CA MET A 241 -7.03 12.68 -0.32
C MET A 241 -5.61 12.32 0.15
N ALA A 242 -4.59 12.92 -0.46
CA ALA A 242 -3.19 12.74 -0.05
C ALA A 242 -2.94 13.25 1.38
N ASP A 243 -3.56 14.37 1.76
CA ASP A 243 -3.49 14.89 3.13
C ASP A 243 -4.00 13.86 4.16
N LEU A 244 -5.04 13.11 3.80
CA LEU A 244 -5.61 12.05 4.64
C LEU A 244 -4.73 10.78 4.67
N LEU A 245 -4.01 10.46 3.60
CA LEU A 245 -3.03 9.36 3.58
C LEU A 245 -1.91 9.61 4.61
N CYS A 246 -1.49 10.85 4.79
CA CYS A 246 -0.46 11.21 5.79
C CYS A 246 -0.99 11.25 7.23
N ASP A 247 -2.32 11.24 7.41
CA ASP A 247 -3.01 11.39 8.71
C ASP A 247 -3.67 10.10 9.21
N ILE A 248 -3.19 8.92 8.76
CA ILE A 248 -3.71 7.58 9.10
C ILE A 248 -4.03 7.37 10.59
N THR A 249 -3.39 8.12 11.48
CA THR A 249 -3.52 7.96 12.94
C THR A 249 -4.05 9.19 13.69
N GLN A 250 -4.29 10.34 13.05
CA GLN A 250 -4.42 11.63 13.74
C GLN A 250 -3.26 11.96 14.70
N MET A 251 -2.14 11.22 14.58
CA MET A 251 -0.90 11.43 15.31
C MET A 251 0.13 11.81 14.26
N GLY A 252 0.51 13.08 14.16
CA GLY A 252 1.30 13.69 13.07
C GLY A 252 2.71 13.13 12.76
N SER A 253 2.82 11.81 12.61
CA SER A 253 3.96 10.96 12.20
C SER A 253 3.45 9.55 11.82
N GLY A 254 2.27 9.45 11.17
CA GLY A 254 1.43 8.25 11.12
C GLY A 254 2.11 7.00 10.58
N GLY A 255 2.72 7.07 9.41
CA GLY A 255 3.37 5.91 8.76
C GLY A 255 4.54 5.32 9.53
N ILE A 256 5.47 6.16 10.01
CA ILE A 256 6.66 5.69 10.76
C ILE A 256 6.28 5.10 12.11
N ALA A 257 5.31 5.71 12.80
CA ALA A 257 4.81 5.19 14.08
C ALA A 257 4.15 3.82 13.91
N MET A 258 3.34 3.67 12.85
CA MET A 258 2.70 2.40 12.49
C MET A 258 3.73 1.33 12.15
N ALA A 259 4.70 1.63 11.29
CA ALA A 259 5.78 0.69 10.95
C ALA A 259 6.54 0.22 12.19
N THR A 260 6.92 1.17 13.06
CA THR A 260 7.65 0.86 14.30
C THR A 260 6.82 -0.03 15.22
N ALA A 261 5.54 0.28 15.41
CA ALA A 261 4.64 -0.51 16.25
C ALA A 261 4.45 -1.93 15.70
N MET A 262 4.28 -2.07 14.38
CA MET A 262 4.20 -3.37 13.71
C MET A 262 5.48 -4.18 13.92
N CYS A 263 6.67 -3.61 13.66
CA CYS A 263 7.94 -4.33 13.77
C CYS A 263 8.25 -4.77 15.20
N VAL A 264 7.94 -3.95 16.20
CA VAL A 264 8.10 -4.31 17.61
C VAL A 264 7.18 -5.46 17.99
N ARG A 265 5.90 -5.41 17.58
CA ARG A 265 4.92 -6.46 17.89
C ARG A 265 5.21 -7.76 17.15
N LEU A 266 5.67 -7.69 15.91
CA LEU A 266 6.11 -8.85 15.13
C LEU A 266 7.37 -9.47 15.72
N SER A 267 8.37 -8.67 16.13
CA SER A 267 9.58 -9.17 16.79
C SER A 267 9.24 -9.94 18.07
N GLY A 268 8.33 -9.39 18.89
CA GLY A 268 7.86 -10.04 20.11
C GLY A 268 7.11 -11.35 19.84
N ALA A 269 6.28 -11.40 18.79
CA ALA A 269 5.57 -12.61 18.39
C ALA A 269 6.50 -13.65 17.76
N ALA A 270 7.45 -13.23 16.92
CA ALA A 270 8.44 -14.07 16.24
C ALA A 270 9.31 -14.86 17.23
N GLY A 271 9.68 -14.25 18.36
CA GLY A 271 10.44 -14.92 19.43
C GLY A 271 9.73 -16.12 20.09
N THR A 272 8.44 -16.34 19.81
CA THR A 272 7.65 -17.46 20.34
C THR A 272 7.44 -18.60 19.35
N VAL A 273 7.76 -18.39 18.07
CA VAL A 273 7.57 -19.37 16.99
C VAL A 273 8.84 -20.19 16.83
N SER A 274 8.77 -21.52 16.96
CA SER A 274 9.94 -22.43 16.95
C SER A 274 10.58 -22.65 15.56
N VAL A 275 10.34 -21.73 14.61
CA VAL A 275 10.78 -21.80 13.21
C VAL A 275 11.69 -20.61 12.92
N GLY A 276 12.97 -20.74 13.26
CA GLY A 276 13.97 -19.67 13.14
C GLY A 276 14.28 -19.21 11.70
N THR A 277 13.83 -19.93 10.68
CA THR A 277 14.10 -19.61 9.26
C THR A 277 13.04 -18.70 8.63
N ALA A 278 11.81 -18.71 9.13
CA ALA A 278 10.69 -17.95 8.53
C ALA A 278 10.47 -16.57 9.17
N ALA A 279 11.03 -16.32 10.36
CA ALA A 279 10.98 -15.01 11.00
C ALA A 279 11.86 -13.96 10.31
N ALA A 280 12.99 -14.36 9.73
CA ALA A 280 13.94 -13.44 9.10
C ALA A 280 13.35 -12.69 7.87
N PRO A 281 12.66 -13.35 6.92
CA PRO A 281 11.99 -12.66 5.82
C PRO A 281 10.91 -11.66 6.29
N VAL A 282 10.13 -12.01 7.33
CA VAL A 282 9.11 -11.12 7.90
C VAL A 282 9.74 -9.89 8.55
N MET A 283 10.86 -10.07 9.25
CA MET A 283 11.59 -8.94 9.85
C MET A 283 12.24 -8.03 8.80
N ALA A 284 12.85 -8.60 7.75
CA ALA A 284 13.38 -7.83 6.63
C ALA A 284 12.27 -7.04 5.90
N ALA A 285 11.09 -7.66 5.71
CA ALA A 285 9.93 -6.98 5.14
C ALA A 285 9.43 -5.83 6.04
N CYS A 286 9.57 -5.96 7.37
CA CYS A 286 9.17 -4.92 8.30
C CYS A 286 10.11 -3.71 8.28
N GLU A 287 11.42 -3.91 8.09
CA GLU A 287 12.37 -2.80 7.89
C GLU A 287 12.07 -2.06 6.58
N ALA A 288 11.85 -2.80 5.49
CA ALA A 288 11.47 -2.23 4.22
C ALA A 288 10.15 -1.46 4.32
N LEU A 289 9.21 -1.95 5.13
CA LEU A 289 7.92 -1.31 5.39
C LEU A 289 8.09 0.07 6.04
N ALA A 290 9.05 0.24 6.95
CA ALA A 290 9.29 1.54 7.57
C ALA A 290 9.68 2.62 6.56
N VAL A 291 10.44 2.24 5.52
CA VAL A 291 10.81 3.14 4.43
C VAL A 291 9.61 3.43 3.53
N GLY A 292 8.85 2.40 3.15
CA GLY A 292 7.64 2.56 2.34
C GLY A 292 6.61 3.46 3.01
N LEU A 293 6.31 3.21 4.30
CA LEU A 293 5.37 4.03 5.06
C LEU A 293 5.89 5.44 5.33
N ALA A 294 7.21 5.68 5.28
CA ALA A 294 7.79 7.02 5.34
C ALA A 294 7.71 7.76 4.00
N LEU A 295 7.73 7.05 2.86
CA LEU A 295 7.49 7.64 1.54
C LEU A 295 5.99 7.83 1.25
N TYR A 296 5.16 6.99 1.88
CA TYR A 296 3.71 7.04 1.84
C TYR A 296 3.14 8.24 2.62
N CYS A 297 3.84 8.73 3.67
CA CYS A 297 3.41 9.82 4.57
C CYS A 297 4.41 10.97 4.66
#